data_AF-A0A6G3UFF0-F1
#
_entry.id   AF-A0A6G3UFF0-F1
#
_cell.length_a   1.000
_cell.length_b   1.000
_cell.length_c   1.000
_cell.angle_alpha   90.00
_cell.angle_beta   90.00
_cell.angle_gamma   90.00
#
_symmetry.space_group_name_H-M   'P 1'
#
loop_
_entity.id
_entity.type
_entity.pdbx_description
1 polymer ?
#
loop_
_entity_poly.entity_id
_entity_poly.type
_entity_poly.pdbx_seq_one_letter_code
_entity_poly.pdbx_strand_id
1 'polypeptide(L)'
;MGEIMRRQSLPPMSRRARSALITVAEETQIEQAGARAISAVSEFAMSEVAYLKRTQMELEKACPDASEALALIANSAAMAIARSVNRFGQEIGG
;
A
#
# COMPACT_ATOMS: atom_id res chain seq x y z
N MET A 1 -30.27 -37.02 22.00
CA MET A 1 -30.94 -35.72 22.20
C MET A 1 -30.04 -34.79 23.03
N GLY A 2 -28.90 -34.33 22.49
CA GLY A 2 -27.95 -33.53 23.29
C GLY A 2 -26.95 -32.66 22.51
N GLU A 3 -26.91 -32.77 21.18
CA GLU A 3 -25.97 -32.00 20.35
C GLU A 3 -26.58 -30.72 19.75
N ILE A 4 -27.90 -30.53 19.82
CA ILE A 4 -28.57 -29.34 19.28
C ILE A 4 -28.46 -28.14 20.25
N MET A 5 -28.24 -28.38 21.55
CA MET A 5 -28.18 -27.31 22.56
C MET A 5 -26.81 -26.63 22.72
N ARG A 6 -25.78 -27.07 21.98
CA ARG A 6 -24.41 -26.53 22.11
C ARG A 6 -24.04 -25.50 21.05
N ARG A 7 -25.01 -25.03 20.24
CA ARG A 7 -24.81 -23.91 19.32
C ARG A 7 -25.45 -22.65 19.90
N GLN A 8 -24.59 -21.80 20.46
CA GLN A 8 -24.78 -20.35 20.54
C GLN A 8 -26.01 -19.85 21.29
N SER A 9 -26.03 -19.96 22.62
CA SER A 9 -26.60 -18.88 23.43
C SER A 9 -25.47 -17.98 23.92
N LEU A 10 -24.92 -17.17 23.02
CA LEU A 10 -24.20 -15.99 23.49
C LEU A 10 -25.23 -15.15 24.29
N PRO A 11 -24.90 -14.67 25.50
CA PRO A 11 -25.82 -13.83 26.25
C PRO A 11 -26.27 -12.65 25.37
N PRO A 12 -27.54 -12.21 25.47
CA PRO A 12 -28.05 -11.12 24.65
C PRO A 12 -27.15 -9.90 24.81
N MET A 13 -26.49 -9.54 23.71
CA MET A 13 -25.53 -8.45 23.69
C MET A 13 -26.27 -7.13 23.92
N SER A 14 -25.76 -6.29 24.82
CA SER A 14 -26.33 -4.97 25.04
C SER A 14 -26.24 -4.14 23.76
N ARG A 15 -27.23 -3.27 23.51
CA ARG A 15 -27.21 -2.38 22.33
C ARG A 15 -25.91 -1.57 22.23
N ARG A 16 -25.34 -1.18 23.38
CA ARG A 16 -24.06 -0.48 23.47
C ARG A 16 -22.89 -1.34 22.99
N ALA A 17 -22.82 -2.60 23.42
CA ALA A 17 -21.78 -3.52 22.96
C ALA A 17 -21.91 -3.81 21.46
N ARG A 18 -23.14 -3.92 20.94
CA ARG A 18 -23.39 -4.08 19.50
C ARG A 18 -22.94 -2.85 18.70
N SER A 19 -23.25 -1.65 19.18
CA SER A 19 -22.81 -0.40 18.53
C SER A 19 -21.28 -0.29 18.52
N ALA A 20 -20.62 -0.61 19.64
CA ALA A 20 -19.17 -0.57 19.73
C ALA A 20 -18.50 -1.56 18.76
N LEU A 21 -19.06 -2.77 18.60
CA LEU A 21 -18.53 -3.74 17.62
C LEU A 21 -18.70 -3.28 16.17
N ILE A 22 -19.80 -2.60 15.85
CA ILE A 22 -20.00 -2.04 14.50
C ILE A 22 -18.95 -0.96 14.23
N THR A 23 -18.75 -0.03 15.16
CA THR A 23 -17.73 1.02 15.04
C THR A 23 -16.33 0.43 14.87
N VAL A 24 -15.94 -0.54 15.70
CA VAL A 24 -14.63 -1.22 15.57
C VAL A 24 -14.50 -1.94 14.23
N ALA A 25 -15.56 -2.59 13.75
CA ALA A 25 -15.54 -3.27 12.46
C ALA A 25 -15.39 -2.29 11.29
N GLU A 26 -16.06 -1.13 11.35
CA GLU A 26 -15.94 -0.05 10.37
C GLU A 26 -14.52 0.55 10.37
N GLU A 27 -13.97 0.86 11.54
CA GLU A 27 -12.60 1.37 11.70
C GLU A 27 -11.57 0.37 11.13
N THR A 28 -11.72 -0.91 11.44
CA THR A 28 -10.84 -1.98 10.94
C THR A 28 -10.92 -2.09 9.41
N GLN A 29 -12.11 -1.93 8.82
CA GLN A 29 -12.26 -1.97 7.35
C GLN A 29 -11.56 -0.79 6.67
N ILE A 30 -11.66 0.40 7.25
CA ILE A 30 -10.99 1.60 6.74
C ILE A 30 -9.47 1.42 6.81
N GLU A 31 -8.95 0.94 7.94
CA GLU A 31 -7.51 0.69 8.12
C GLU A 31 -6.99 -0.36 7.11
N GLN A 32 -7.73 -1.45 6.92
CA GLN A 32 -7.38 -2.47 5.91
C GLN A 32 -7.41 -1.93 4.48
N ALA A 33 -8.37 -1.07 4.15
CA ALA A 33 -8.45 -0.45 2.83
C ALA A 33 -7.24 0.48 2.59
N GLY A 34 -6.86 1.28 3.60
CA GLY A 34 -5.67 2.13 3.55
C GLY A 34 -4.39 1.32 3.34
N ALA A 35 -4.20 0.25 4.11
CA ALA A 35 -3.03 -0.63 3.97
C ALA A 35 -2.93 -1.26 2.57
N ARG A 36 -4.06 -1.70 1.99
CA ARG A 36 -4.10 -2.25 0.63
C ARG A 36 -3.77 -1.20 -0.42
N ALA A 37 -4.27 0.02 -0.27
CA ALA A 37 -3.99 1.12 -1.18
C ALA A 37 -2.49 1.47 -1.16
N ILE A 38 -1.89 1.56 0.01
CA ILE A 38 -0.44 1.82 0.18
C ILE A 38 0.38 0.69 -0.47
N SER A 39 0.01 -0.57 -0.26
CA SER A 39 0.70 -1.71 -0.89
C SER A 39 0.65 -1.63 -2.41
N ALA A 40 -0.55 -1.44 -2.98
CA ALA A 40 -0.74 -1.39 -4.44
C ALA A 40 0.06 -0.25 -5.09
N VAL A 41 0.04 0.95 -4.48
CA VAL A 41 0.81 2.10 -5.00
C VAL A 41 2.31 1.86 -4.87
N SER A 42 2.76 1.25 -3.78
CA SER A 42 4.18 0.92 -3.58
C SER A 42 4.67 -0.11 -4.59
N GLU A 43 3.89 -1.17 -4.83
CA GLU A 43 4.20 -2.20 -5.83
C GLU A 43 4.30 -1.60 -7.24
N PHE A 44 3.32 -0.76 -7.62
CA PHE A 44 3.35 -0.06 -8.89
C PHE A 44 4.57 0.84 -9.02
N ALA A 45 4.87 1.65 -8.02
CA ALA A 45 6.04 2.52 -8.00
C ALA A 45 7.37 1.75 -8.11
N MET A 46 7.48 0.59 -7.47
CA MET A 46 8.64 -0.28 -7.62
C MET A 46 8.82 -0.77 -9.05
N SER A 47 7.72 -1.12 -9.73
CA SER A 47 7.76 -1.55 -11.12
C SER A 47 8.21 -0.43 -12.07
N GLU A 48 7.76 0.81 -11.83
CA GLU A 48 8.17 1.98 -12.60
C GLU A 48 9.66 2.29 -12.42
N VAL A 49 10.17 2.23 -11.19
CA VAL A 49 11.60 2.41 -10.92
C VAL A 49 12.44 1.33 -11.59
N ALA A 50 11.99 0.08 -11.55
CA ALA A 50 12.67 -1.03 -12.22
C ALA A 50 12.71 -0.83 -13.75
N TYR A 51 11.61 -0.38 -14.35
CA TYR A 51 11.55 -0.03 -15.76
C TYR A 51 12.53 1.10 -16.11
N LEU A 52 12.50 2.20 -15.35
CA LEU A 52 13.42 3.34 -15.51
C LEU A 52 14.89 2.90 -15.48
N LYS A 53 15.26 2.03 -14.53
CA LYS A 53 16.62 1.52 -14.41
C LYS A 53 17.02 0.62 -15.57
N ARG A 54 16.10 -0.21 -16.06
CA ARG A 54 16.35 -1.01 -17.25
C ARG A 54 16.60 -0.12 -18.47
N THR A 55 15.74 0.86 -18.71
CA THR A 55 15.88 1.80 -19.82
C THR A 55 17.16 2.63 -19.71
N GLN A 56 17.54 3.06 -18.50
CA GLN A 56 18.83 3.72 -18.24
C GLN A 56 19.98 2.86 -18.76
N MET A 57 20.07 1.58 -18.37
CA MET A 57 21.16 0.70 -18.80
C MET A 57 21.17 0.48 -20.32
N GLU A 58 20.01 0.40 -20.96
CA GLU A 58 19.90 0.22 -22.41
C GLU A 58 20.41 1.48 -23.14
N LEU A 59 20.06 2.68 -22.65
CA LEU A 59 20.50 3.96 -23.21
C LEU A 59 21.98 4.24 -22.95
N GLU A 60 22.51 3.89 -21.78
CA GLU A 60 23.94 4.03 -21.46
C GLU A 60 24.82 3.19 -22.40
N LYS A 61 24.35 2.01 -22.81
CA LYS A 61 25.04 1.19 -23.81
C LYS A 61 25.01 1.81 -25.20
N ALA A 62 23.90 2.46 -25.57
CA ALA A 62 23.74 3.10 -26.87
C ALA A 62 24.47 4.44 -26.97
N CYS A 63 24.58 5.18 -25.86
CA CYS A 63 25.20 6.50 -25.79
C CYS A 63 26.07 6.62 -24.54
N PRO A 64 27.30 6.07 -24.54
CA PRO A 64 28.19 6.10 -23.39
C PRO A 64 28.53 7.52 -22.90
N ASP A 65 28.65 8.48 -23.82
CA ASP A 65 28.99 9.89 -23.52
C ASP A 65 27.91 10.59 -22.68
N ALA A 66 26.66 10.10 -22.71
CA ALA A 66 25.55 10.65 -21.96
C ALA A 66 25.27 9.90 -20.65
N SER A 67 26.11 8.93 -20.27
CA SER A 67 25.85 8.02 -19.15
C SER A 67 25.62 8.73 -17.82
N GLU A 68 26.43 9.73 -17.48
CA GLU A 68 26.28 10.49 -16.24
C GLU A 68 24.95 11.26 -16.19
N ALA A 69 24.54 11.86 -17.32
CA ALA A 69 23.28 12.58 -17.42
C ALA A 69 22.08 11.63 -17.32
N LEU A 70 22.14 10.46 -17.97
CA LEU A 70 21.11 9.43 -17.89
C LEU A 70 20.98 8.89 -16.47
N ALA A 71 22.09 8.64 -15.78
CA ALA A 71 22.11 8.23 -14.39
C ALA A 71 21.48 9.30 -13.47
N LEU A 72 21.83 10.58 -13.67
CA LEU A 72 21.26 11.68 -12.90
C LEU A 72 19.74 11.78 -13.07
N ILE A 73 19.24 11.67 -14.32
CA ILE A 73 17.81 11.71 -14.62
C ILE A 73 17.09 10.53 -13.95
N ALA A 74 17.58 9.31 -14.15
CA ALA A 74 16.94 8.10 -13.60
C ALA A 74 16.92 8.11 -12.07
N ASN A 75 18.02 8.52 -11.42
CA ASN A 75 18.08 8.63 -9.97
C ASN A 75 17.14 9.72 -9.43
N SER A 76 17.10 10.88 -10.09
CA SER A 76 16.22 11.99 -9.70
C SER A 76 14.75 11.62 -9.84
N ALA A 77 14.38 10.91 -10.91
CA ALA A 77 13.03 10.39 -11.12
C ALA A 77 12.65 9.35 -10.06
N ALA A 78 13.53 8.37 -9.79
CA ALA A 78 13.30 7.37 -8.74
C ALA A 78 13.10 8.01 -7.36
N MET A 79 13.89 9.04 -7.04
CA MET A 79 13.74 9.78 -5.79
C MET A 79 12.42 10.56 -5.73
N ALA A 80 11.97 11.14 -6.85
CA ALA A 80 10.67 11.81 -6.93
C ALA A 80 9.51 10.82 -6.72
N ILE A 81 9.57 9.65 -7.34
CA ILE A 81 8.60 8.56 -7.15
C ILE A 81 8.55 8.15 -5.67
N ALA A 82 9.70 7.91 -5.05
CA ALA A 82 9.77 7.54 -3.63
C ALA A 82 9.14 8.59 -2.71
N ARG A 83 9.37 9.89 -2.97
CA ARG A 83 8.74 10.98 -2.22
C ARG A 83 7.23 11.02 -2.41
N SER A 84 6.73 10.77 -3.62
CA SER A 84 5.29 10.73 -3.91
C SER A 84 4.61 9.57 -3.20
N VAL A 85 5.21 8.37 -3.21
CA VAL A 85 4.69 7.20 -2.48
C VAL A 85 4.67 7.46 -0.98
N ASN A 86 5.75 8.04 -0.42
CA ASN A 86 5.79 8.39 1.00
C ASN A 86 4.70 9.42 1.36
N ARG A 87 4.50 10.45 0.53
CA ARG A 87 3.42 11.43 0.74
C ARG A 87 2.04 10.76 0.71
N PHE A 88 1.78 9.91 -0.28
CA PHE A 88 0.53 9.16 -0.37
C PHE A 88 0.28 8.31 0.89
N GLY A 89 1.31 7.64 1.39
CA GLY A 89 1.23 6.87 2.64
C GLY A 89 0.89 7.73 3.86
N GLN A 90 1.44 8.95 3.94
CA GLN A 90 1.12 9.91 5.01
C GLN A 90 -0.30 10.48 4.89
N GLU A 91 -0.81 10.67 3.67
CA GLU A 91 -2.17 11.18 3.42
C GLU A 91 -3.26 10.13 3.69
N ILE A 92 -2.95 8.84 3.53
CA ILE A 92 -3.91 7.73 3.77
C ILE A 92 -3.80 7.14 5.17
N GLY A 93 -2.60 7.07 5.73
CA GLY A 93 -2.35 6.50 7.07
C GLY A 93 -2.34 7.50 8.22
N GLY A 94 -2.42 8.80 7.91
CA GLY A 94 -2.46 9.91 8.87
C GLY A 94 -3.86 10.32 9.29
#